data_AF-A0A2C9LVY3-F1
#
_entry.id   AF-A0A2C9LVY3-F1
#
_cell.length_a   1.000
_cell.length_b   1.000
_cell.length_c   1.000
_cell.angle_alpha   90.00
_cell.angle_beta   90.00
_cell.angle_gamma   90.00
#
_symmetry.space_group_name_H-M   'P 1'
#
loop_
_entity.id
_entity.type
_entity.pdbx_description
1 polymer ?
#
loop_
_entity_poly.entity_id
_entity_poly.type
_entity_poly.pdbx_seq_one_letter_code
_entity_poly.pdbx_strand_id
1 'polypeptide(L)'
;MDQVLTDFERSYERSKLKLSPRKKELSWFKNFQKFADAIYKHDEKFEGKLPYSNMSEWGKLYNDTFELDIPDNLIHLALKQATKKGQVDIHQFLTLLGKQN
;
A
#
# COMPACT_ATOMS: atom_id res chain seq x y z
N MET A 1 -16.36 -37.24 -17.00
CA MET A 1 -16.29 -36.03 -16.13
C MET A 1 -14.82 -35.65 -15.90
N ASP A 2 -14.03 -35.45 -16.96
CA ASP A 2 -12.57 -35.18 -16.86
C ASP A 2 -12.10 -34.05 -17.80
N GLN A 3 -12.86 -33.80 -18.88
CA GLN A 3 -12.53 -32.73 -19.85
C GLN A 3 -12.81 -31.31 -19.33
N VAL A 4 -13.72 -31.15 -18.35
CA VAL A 4 -14.07 -29.83 -17.81
C VAL A 4 -12.98 -29.30 -16.88
N LEU A 5 -12.32 -30.18 -16.12
CA LEU A 5 -11.20 -29.82 -15.23
C LEU A 5 -9.96 -29.43 -16.05
N THR A 6 -9.68 -30.18 -17.11
CA THR A 6 -8.52 -29.92 -17.99
C THR A 6 -8.64 -28.58 -18.74
N ASP A 7 -9.85 -28.21 -19.17
CA ASP A 7 -10.09 -26.92 -19.83
C ASP A 7 -10.03 -25.74 -18.83
N PHE A 8 -10.43 -25.97 -17.58
CA PHE A 8 -10.33 -24.99 -16.49
C PHE A 8 -8.87 -24.72 -16.10
N GLU A 9 -8.04 -25.75 -15.95
CA GLU A 9 -6.60 -25.59 -15.68
C GLU A 9 -5.88 -24.89 -16.84
N ARG A 10 -6.21 -25.26 -18.08
CA ARG A 10 -5.62 -24.64 -19.27
C ARG A 10 -6.04 -23.17 -19.44
N SER A 11 -7.25 -22.81 -19.01
CA SER A 11 -7.73 -21.42 -18.96
C SER A 11 -7.10 -20.62 -17.80
N TYR A 12 -6.82 -21.28 -16.67
CA TYR A 12 -6.13 -20.71 -15.51
C TYR A 12 -4.64 -20.45 -15.81
N GLU A 13 -3.94 -21.37 -16.47
CA GLU A 13 -2.54 -21.20 -16.91
C GLU A 13 -2.40 -20.13 -17.98
N ARG A 14 -3.31 -20.07 -18.96
CA ARG A 14 -3.34 -19.00 -19.98
C ARG A 14 -3.66 -17.62 -19.38
N SER A 15 -4.39 -17.58 -18.26
CA SER A 15 -4.68 -16.33 -17.54
C SER A 15 -3.51 -15.87 -16.67
N LYS A 16 -2.74 -16.79 -16.09
CA LYS A 16 -1.48 -16.46 -15.38
C LYS A 16 -0.43 -15.86 -16.32
N LEU A 17 -0.31 -16.38 -17.54
CA LEU A 17 0.62 -15.87 -18.56
C LEU A 17 0.19 -14.52 -19.19
N LYS A 18 -1.06 -14.08 -18.96
CA LYS A 18 -1.60 -12.77 -19.36
C LYS A 18 -1.80 -11.80 -18.18
N LEU A 19 -1.16 -12.03 -17.04
CA LEU A 19 -1.11 -11.04 -15.96
C LEU A 19 -0.11 -9.94 -16.37
N SER A 20 -0.56 -9.05 -17.27
CA SER A 20 0.16 -7.84 -17.65
C SER A 20 0.61 -7.08 -16.40
N PRO A 21 1.74 -6.33 -16.45
CA PRO A 21 2.19 -5.45 -15.36
C PRO A 21 1.07 -4.58 -14.77
N ARG A 22 0.10 -4.17 -15.60
CA ARG A 22 -1.12 -3.45 -15.20
C ARG A 22 -1.98 -4.13 -14.11
N LYS A 23 -2.05 -5.46 -14.03
CA LYS A 23 -2.80 -6.16 -12.96
C LYS A 23 -2.04 -6.20 -11.64
N LYS A 24 -0.70 -6.22 -11.70
CA LYS A 24 0.15 -6.02 -10.51
C LYS A 24 0.00 -4.59 -9.98
N GLU A 25 0.04 -3.58 -10.86
CA GLU A 25 -0.21 -2.18 -10.49
C GLU A 25 -1.59 -1.96 -9.86
N LEU A 26 -2.65 -2.56 -10.43
CA LEU A 26 -4.01 -2.52 -9.85
C LEU A 26 -4.11 -3.19 -8.47
N SER A 27 -3.32 -4.23 -8.23
CA SER A 27 -3.29 -4.93 -6.93
C SER A 27 -2.49 -4.13 -5.90
N TRP A 28 -1.36 -3.54 -6.33
CA TRP A 28 -0.56 -2.65 -5.50
C TRP A 28 -1.34 -1.40 -5.10
N PHE A 29 -2.03 -0.73 -6.04
CA PHE A 29 -2.84 0.45 -5.72
C PHE A 29 -3.99 0.10 -4.77
N LYS A 30 -4.64 -1.07 -4.92
CA LYS A 30 -5.65 -1.55 -3.96
C LYS A 30 -5.06 -1.79 -2.57
N ASN A 31 -3.85 -2.36 -2.49
CA ASN A 31 -3.15 -2.53 -1.24
C ASN A 31 -2.74 -1.18 -0.62
N PHE A 32 -2.35 -0.22 -1.46
CA PHE A 32 -1.96 1.13 -1.04
C PHE A 32 -3.17 1.91 -0.54
N GLN A 33 -4.33 1.73 -1.17
CA GLN A 33 -5.59 2.29 -0.70
C GLN A 33 -6.00 1.69 0.65
N LYS A 34 -5.81 0.38 0.87
CA LYS A 34 -6.03 -0.25 2.18
C LYS A 34 -5.06 0.26 3.24
N PHE A 35 -3.80 0.48 2.87
CA PHE A 35 -2.79 1.11 3.72
C PHE A 35 -3.21 2.53 4.13
N ALA A 36 -3.65 3.34 3.17
CA ALA A 36 -4.15 4.69 3.43
C ALA A 36 -5.36 4.65 4.37
N ASP A 37 -6.35 3.80 4.09
CA ASP A 37 -7.56 3.63 4.91
C ASP A 37 -7.23 3.18 6.34
N ALA A 38 -6.27 2.26 6.50
CA ALA A 38 -5.81 1.81 7.82
C ALA A 38 -5.15 2.93 8.63
N ILE A 39 -4.35 3.78 7.98
CA ILE A 39 -3.76 4.95 8.65
C ILE A 39 -4.82 5.99 9.00
N TYR A 40 -5.78 6.26 8.11
CA TYR A 40 -6.88 7.19 8.40
C TYR A 40 -7.79 6.67 9.53
N LYS A 41 -7.93 5.35 9.70
CA LYS A 41 -8.69 4.78 10.83
C LYS A 41 -8.08 5.09 12.19
N HIS A 42 -6.78 5.34 12.27
CA HIS A 42 -6.13 5.77 13.50
C HIS A 42 -6.27 7.27 13.78
N ASP A 43 -6.69 8.04 12.78
CA ASP A 43 -6.99 9.45 12.95
C ASP A 43 -8.41 9.63 13.50
N GLU A 44 -8.62 9.26 14.76
CA GLU A 44 -9.93 9.35 15.44
C GLU A 44 -10.51 10.77 15.46
N LYS A 45 -9.64 11.78 15.35
CA LYS A 45 -10.02 13.20 15.36
C LYS A 45 -10.27 13.78 13.97
N PHE A 46 -10.03 13.01 12.91
CA PHE A 46 -10.11 13.47 11.52
C PHE A 46 -9.29 14.75 11.25
N GLU A 47 -8.21 14.95 11.99
CA GLU A 47 -7.34 16.13 11.86
C GLU A 47 -6.36 15.98 10.69
N GLY A 48 -6.25 14.78 10.12
CA GLY A 48 -5.30 14.45 9.06
C GLY A 48 -3.86 14.48 9.54
N LYS A 49 -3.62 14.42 10.85
CA LYS A 49 -2.30 14.57 11.48
C LYS A 49 -2.09 13.56 12.58
N LEU A 50 -1.00 12.81 12.48
CA LEU A 50 -0.63 11.79 13.45
C LEU A 50 0.78 12.05 14.01
N PRO A 51 1.06 11.67 15.26
CA PRO A 51 2.41 11.80 15.80
C PRO A 51 3.42 10.96 15.00
N TYR A 52 4.63 11.49 14.82
CA TYR A 52 5.69 10.85 14.04
C TYR A 52 5.98 9.41 14.45
N SER A 53 6.05 9.14 15.75
CA SER A 53 6.35 7.81 16.28
C SER A 53 5.32 6.78 15.80
N ASN A 54 4.03 7.07 15.95
CA ASN A 54 2.96 6.18 15.52
C ASN A 54 2.99 5.96 14.02
N MET A 55 3.18 7.03 13.24
CA MET A 55 3.26 6.95 11.78
C MET A 55 4.47 6.14 11.28
N SER A 56 5.60 6.20 11.99
CA SER A 56 6.77 5.39 11.68
C SER A 56 6.55 3.91 11.94
N GLU A 57 5.89 3.56 13.03
CA GLU A 57 5.56 2.17 13.35
C GLU A 57 4.48 1.62 12.42
N TRP A 58 3.40 2.37 12.21
CA TRP A 58 2.30 1.98 11.33
C TRP A 58 2.71 1.92 9.87
N GLY A 59 3.54 2.85 9.40
CA GLY A 59 4.08 2.84 8.05
C GLY A 59 4.83 1.54 7.75
N LYS A 60 5.66 1.07 8.68
CA LYS A 60 6.36 -0.23 8.58
C LYS A 60 5.40 -1.41 8.66
N LEU A 61 4.56 -1.43 9.68
CA LEU A 61 3.63 -2.53 9.95
C LEU A 61 2.68 -2.75 8.77
N TYR A 62 2.11 -1.68 8.23
CA TYR A 62 1.16 -1.76 7.11
C TYR A 62 1.85 -2.01 5.77
N ASN A 63 3.08 -1.55 5.57
CA ASN A 63 3.86 -1.90 4.38
C ASN A 63 4.06 -3.42 4.29
N ASP A 64 4.38 -4.06 5.43
CA ASP A 64 4.52 -5.51 5.53
C ASP A 64 3.16 -6.22 5.39
N THR A 65 2.14 -5.76 6.13
CA THR A 65 0.79 -6.34 6.12
C THR A 65 0.14 -6.33 4.74
N PHE A 66 0.35 -5.27 3.95
CA PHE A 66 -0.25 -5.09 2.64
C PHE A 66 0.70 -5.44 1.47
N GLU A 67 1.86 -6.02 1.77
CA GLU A 67 2.87 -6.45 0.79
C GLU A 67 3.16 -5.36 -0.25
N LEU A 68 3.33 -4.12 0.21
CA LEU A 68 3.54 -2.96 -0.66
C LEU A 68 4.98 -2.87 -1.18
N ASP A 69 5.90 -3.62 -0.58
CA ASP A 69 7.32 -3.70 -0.91
C ASP A 69 8.00 -2.30 -0.97
N ILE A 70 7.46 -1.33 -0.22
CA ILE A 70 8.03 0.02 -0.18
C ILE A 70 9.30 -0.05 0.65
N PRO A 71 10.46 0.40 0.12
CA PRO A 71 11.69 0.39 0.86
C PRO A 71 11.63 1.33 2.06
N ASP A 72 12.17 0.88 3.18
CA ASP A 72 12.13 1.58 4.47
C ASP A 72 12.68 3.01 4.39
N ASN A 73 13.70 3.20 3.55
CA ASN A 73 14.32 4.49 3.29
C ASN A 73 13.32 5.49 2.71
N LEU A 74 12.41 5.07 1.83
CA LEU A 74 11.38 5.92 1.24
C LEU A 74 10.30 6.25 2.27
N ILE A 75 9.91 5.28 3.10
CA ILE A 75 8.97 5.52 4.21
C ILE A 75 9.55 6.58 5.15
N HIS A 76 10.80 6.41 5.59
CA HIS A 76 11.50 7.39 6.45
C HIS A 76 11.63 8.77 5.79
N LEU A 77 11.92 8.83 4.48
CA LEU A 77 12.00 10.09 3.74
C LEU A 77 10.65 10.79 3.65
N ALA A 78 9.59 10.05 3.29
CA ALA A 78 8.23 10.54 3.21
C ALA A 78 7.73 11.03 4.57
N LEU A 79 8.02 10.28 5.63
CA LEU A 79 7.71 10.70 7.01
C LEU A 79 8.42 12.00 7.36
N LYS A 80 9.74 12.09 7.16
CA LYS A 80 10.49 13.32 7.46
C LYS A 80 9.97 14.54 6.71
N GLN A 81 9.59 14.37 5.44
CA GLN A 81 9.04 15.46 4.62
C GLN A 81 7.61 15.85 5.00
N ALA A 82 6.78 14.88 5.40
CA ALA A 82 5.41 15.11 5.86
C ALA A 82 5.34 15.53 7.34
N THR A 83 6.45 15.46 8.09
CA THR A 83 6.50 15.87 9.49
C THR A 83 6.68 17.37 9.62
N LYS A 84 5.77 18.01 10.36
CA LYS A 84 5.87 19.40 10.78
C LYS A 84 5.58 19.51 12.27
N LYS A 85 6.56 20.00 13.04
CA LYS A 85 6.48 20.15 14.51
C LYS A 85 6.14 18.84 15.27
N GLY A 86 6.69 17.71 14.81
CA GLY A 86 6.47 16.39 15.44
C GLY A 86 5.17 15.69 15.06
N GLN A 87 4.34 16.32 14.24
CA GLN A 87 3.13 15.72 13.65
C GLN A 87 3.34 15.48 12.15
N VAL A 88 2.95 14.31 11.68
CA VAL A 88 2.99 13.90 10.28
C VAL A 88 1.63 14.17 9.68
N ASP A 89 1.61 14.92 8.58
CA ASP A 89 0.42 15.08 7.75
C ASP A 89 0.19 13.79 6.94
N ILE A 90 -0.94 13.12 7.20
CA ILE A 90 -1.27 11.82 6.61
C ILE A 90 -1.40 11.93 5.09
N HIS A 91 -2.06 13.00 4.64
CA HIS A 91 -2.33 13.20 3.23
C HIS A 91 -1.03 13.47 2.45
N GLN A 92 -0.16 14.32 3.01
CA GLN A 92 1.15 14.60 2.44
C GLN A 92 2.05 13.36 2.43
N PHE A 93 2.04 12.57 3.52
CA PHE A 93 2.80 11.33 3.61
C PHE A 93 2.39 10.31 2.53
N LEU A 94 1.07 10.07 2.38
CA LEU A 94 0.54 9.17 1.35
C LEU A 94 0.85 9.67 -0.06
N THR A 95 0.73 10.98 -0.29
CA THR A 95 1.07 11.58 -1.59
C THR A 95 2.54 11.37 -1.94
N LEU A 96 3.45 11.50 -0.97
CA LEU A 96 4.88 11.29 -1.17
C LEU A 96 5.21 9.83 -1.45
N LEU A 97 4.56 8.88 -0.78
CA LEU A 97 4.72 7.46 -1.05
C LEU A 97 4.17 7.06 -2.42
N GLY A 98 3.00 7.56 -2.80
CA GLY A 98 2.38 7.26 -4.10
C GLY A 98 3.12 7.87 -5.29
N LYS A 99 3.92 8.92 -5.09
CA LYS A 99 4.68 9.62 -6.15
C LYS A 99 6.08 9.02 -6.40
N GLN A 100 6.58 8.20 -5.48
CA GLN A 100 7.90 7.55 -5.56
C GLN A 100 7.85 6.13 -6.16
N ASN A 101 6.67 5.66 -6.60
CA ASN A 101 6.46 4.38 -7.25
C ASN A 101 6.19 4.54 -8.75
#